data_AF-V6TZS0-F1
#
_entry.id   AF-V6TZS0-F1
#
_cell.length_a   1.000
_cell.length_b   1.000
_cell.length_c   1.000
_cell.angle_alpha   90.00
_cell.angle_beta   90.00
_cell.angle_gamma   90.00
#
_symmetry.space_group_name_H-M   'P 1'
#
loop_
_entity.id
_entity.type
_entity.pdbx_description
1 polymer ?
#
loop_
_entity_poly.entity_id
_entity_poly.type
_entity_poly.pdbx_seq_one_letter_code
_entity_poly.pdbx_strand_id
1 'polypeptide(L)'
;MAIFIGLMGVILSACIHTAGSNQNIGLCAEDKCTVLGGQYCAECATPGEVPINGACIPIADPRTIASGCEDSAGASLGSSAQKCGFCRGENYFLHEGGCYSILFSPGNSICSNAVSGYCTACADGFFSNTVSSVTQCQACDTTCATCSGGTAQSCLSCQTDRFLVNNECKECSDQASTGIEHCAQCAQKSGTLTCTVCKEQYFLSAGKCASCASNCATCTSAKPEDCTVCVSKYSYDLATKACVQTCEEHASDQLNARQTCAPR
;
A
#
# COMPACT_ATOMS: atom_id res chain seq x y z
N MET A 1 -18.48 -35.82 10.24
CA MET A 1 -19.32 -34.75 9.64
C MET A 1 -18.73 -33.43 10.11
N ALA A 2 -17.68 -32.97 9.43
CA ALA A 2 -16.95 -31.76 9.80
C ALA A 2 -17.54 -30.59 9.02
N ILE A 3 -18.09 -29.63 9.76
CA ILE A 3 -18.69 -28.41 9.23
C ILE A 3 -17.53 -27.45 8.91
N PHE A 4 -17.24 -27.28 7.62
CA PHE A 4 -16.38 -26.19 7.15
C PHE A 4 -17.18 -24.90 7.22
N ILE A 5 -16.85 -24.05 8.20
CA ILE A 5 -17.35 -22.68 8.27
C ILE A 5 -16.59 -21.89 7.19
N GLY A 6 -17.28 -21.54 6.12
CA GLY A 6 -16.76 -20.71 5.04
C GLY A 6 -16.46 -19.31 5.55
N LEU A 7 -15.18 -18.98 5.70
CA LEU A 7 -14.75 -17.60 5.53
C LEU A 7 -14.86 -17.29 4.03
N MET A 8 -15.73 -16.34 3.68
CA MET A 8 -15.60 -15.56 2.45
C MET A 8 -14.30 -14.76 2.54
N GLY A 9 -13.17 -15.44 2.38
CA GLY A 9 -11.87 -14.81 2.24
C GLY A 9 -11.83 -14.19 0.85
N VAL A 10 -11.65 -12.87 0.81
CA VAL A 10 -11.19 -12.20 -0.40
C VAL A 10 -9.88 -12.87 -0.77
N ILE A 11 -9.89 -13.77 -1.76
CA ILE A 11 -8.67 -14.39 -2.25
C ILE A 11 -7.90 -13.25 -2.92
N LEU A 12 -6.97 -12.65 -2.17
CA LEU A 12 -5.97 -11.77 -2.74
C LEU A 12 -5.23 -12.63 -3.78
N SER A 13 -5.52 -12.43 -5.07
CA SER A 13 -4.87 -13.18 -6.15
C SER A 13 -3.41 -12.75 -6.21
N ALA A 14 -2.56 -13.37 -5.38
CA ALA A 14 -1.12 -13.22 -5.46
C ALA A 14 -0.62 -13.86 -6.76
N CYS A 15 0.40 -13.26 -7.38
CA CYS A 15 1.09 -13.85 -8.52
C CYS A 15 1.65 -15.23 -8.15
N ILE A 16 1.18 -16.27 -8.85
CA ILE A 16 1.62 -17.65 -8.63
C ILE A 16 2.63 -17.99 -9.73
N HIS A 17 3.85 -18.35 -9.33
CA HIS A 17 4.92 -18.76 -10.24
C HIS A 17 5.16 -20.27 -10.20
N THR A 18 5.96 -20.76 -11.15
CA THR A 18 6.29 -22.19 -11.34
C THR A 18 7.01 -22.84 -10.15
N ALA A 19 7.75 -22.07 -9.33
CA ALA A 19 8.39 -22.58 -8.12
C ALA A 19 7.36 -22.89 -7.00
N GLY A 20 6.66 -24.02 -7.11
CA GLY A 20 5.71 -24.51 -6.11
C GLY A 20 4.53 -25.33 -6.64
N SER A 21 4.41 -25.51 -7.96
CA SER A 21 3.23 -26.08 -8.61
C SER A 21 3.57 -27.31 -9.49
N ASN A 22 2.74 -28.35 -9.44
CA ASN A 22 2.77 -29.49 -10.37
C ASN A 22 1.91 -29.27 -11.64
N GLN A 23 1.38 -28.06 -11.84
CA GLN A 23 0.55 -27.66 -12.97
C GLN A 23 1.20 -26.50 -13.71
N ASN A 24 1.22 -26.53 -15.05
CA ASN A 24 1.77 -25.49 -15.91
C ASN A 24 0.64 -24.75 -16.63
N ILE A 25 -0.41 -24.31 -15.93
CA ILE A 25 -1.54 -23.56 -16.53
C ILE A 25 -1.87 -22.42 -15.58
N GLY A 26 -2.09 -21.22 -16.11
CA GLY A 26 -2.40 -20.02 -15.35
C GLY A 26 -1.26 -19.54 -14.45
N LEU A 27 -0.03 -20.00 -14.70
CA LEU A 27 1.15 -19.63 -13.92
C LEU A 27 1.94 -18.51 -14.58
N CYS A 28 2.49 -17.66 -13.73
CA CYS A 28 3.50 -16.70 -14.15
C CYS A 28 4.85 -17.37 -14.37
N ALA A 29 5.57 -16.91 -15.39
CA ALA A 29 6.96 -17.32 -15.59
C ALA A 29 7.84 -16.90 -14.40
N GLU A 30 8.95 -17.61 -14.21
CA GLU A 30 9.92 -17.33 -13.15
C GLU A 30 10.43 -15.88 -13.26
N ASP A 31 10.48 -15.18 -12.13
CA ASP A 31 10.85 -13.76 -12.02
C ASP A 31 9.97 -12.79 -12.82
N LYS A 32 8.79 -13.21 -13.30
CA LYS A 32 7.84 -12.34 -14.04
C LYS A 32 6.68 -11.83 -13.20
N CYS A 33 6.70 -12.08 -11.90
CA CYS A 33 5.87 -11.35 -10.94
C CYS A 33 6.55 -10.01 -10.65
N THR A 34 6.38 -9.02 -11.55
CA THR A 34 7.05 -7.71 -11.46
C THR A 34 6.07 -6.56 -11.24
N VAL A 35 4.83 -6.71 -11.69
CA VAL A 35 3.84 -5.63 -11.70
C VAL A 35 3.35 -5.33 -10.28
N LEU A 36 3.33 -4.04 -9.92
CA LEU A 36 2.96 -3.50 -8.60
C LEU A 36 3.72 -4.18 -7.44
N GLY A 37 5.05 -4.21 -7.52
CA GLY A 37 5.87 -4.81 -6.47
C GLY A 37 5.76 -6.33 -6.39
N GLY A 38 5.47 -6.96 -7.53
CA GLY A 38 5.42 -8.41 -7.70
C GLY A 38 4.10 -9.09 -7.32
N GLN A 39 3.03 -8.33 -7.22
CA GLN A 39 1.70 -8.88 -6.96
C GLN A 39 1.06 -9.51 -8.20
N TYR A 40 1.49 -9.11 -9.40
CA TYR A 40 0.84 -9.48 -10.66
C TYR A 40 1.86 -9.92 -11.72
N CYS A 41 1.41 -10.77 -12.64
CA CYS A 41 2.24 -11.36 -13.67
C CYS A 41 2.42 -10.44 -14.89
N ALA A 42 3.64 -10.36 -15.39
CA ALA A 42 4.02 -9.65 -16.63
C ALA A 42 4.18 -10.60 -17.85
N GLU A 43 4.41 -11.89 -17.62
CA GLU A 43 4.64 -12.87 -18.68
C GLU A 43 4.30 -14.29 -18.20
N CYS A 44 3.49 -14.99 -18.98
CA CYS A 44 2.97 -16.30 -18.60
C CYS A 44 3.97 -17.42 -18.86
N ALA A 45 4.01 -18.40 -17.96
CA ALA A 45 4.88 -19.56 -18.11
C ALA A 45 4.47 -20.45 -19.29
N THR A 46 3.17 -20.48 -19.59
CA THR A 46 2.58 -21.43 -20.53
C THR A 46 2.36 -20.80 -21.90
N PRO A 47 2.93 -21.36 -22.98
CA PRO A 47 2.64 -20.95 -24.34
C PRO A 47 1.13 -21.01 -24.65
N GLY A 48 0.59 -19.94 -25.20
CA GLY A 48 -0.84 -19.79 -25.49
C GLY A 48 -1.64 -19.15 -24.36
N GLU A 49 -0.98 -18.68 -23.30
CA GLU A 49 -1.56 -17.84 -22.25
C GLU A 49 -0.93 -16.45 -22.26
N VAL A 50 -1.70 -15.44 -21.88
CA VAL A 50 -1.20 -14.06 -21.78
C VAL A 50 -1.72 -13.38 -20.51
N PRO A 51 -0.98 -12.38 -19.97
CA PRO A 51 -1.39 -11.69 -18.76
C PRO A 51 -2.52 -10.70 -19.06
N ILE A 52 -3.70 -10.97 -18.53
CA ILE A 52 -4.84 -10.06 -18.54
C ILE A 52 -5.12 -9.63 -17.10
N ASN A 53 -4.95 -8.35 -16.81
CA ASN A 53 -4.97 -7.82 -15.45
C ASN A 53 -4.03 -8.57 -14.50
N GLY A 54 -2.89 -9.04 -15.02
CA GLY A 54 -1.89 -9.76 -14.23
C GLY A 54 -2.16 -11.25 -14.02
N ALA A 55 -3.28 -11.78 -14.50
CA ALA A 55 -3.58 -13.21 -14.45
C ALA A 55 -3.27 -13.86 -15.80
N CYS A 56 -2.59 -15.01 -15.77
CA CYS A 56 -2.32 -15.80 -16.97
C CYS A 56 -3.55 -16.59 -17.37
N ILE A 57 -4.08 -16.27 -18.56
CA ILE A 57 -5.28 -16.91 -19.09
C ILE A 57 -5.11 -17.22 -20.58
N PRO A 58 -5.79 -18.24 -21.12
CA PRO A 58 -5.64 -18.63 -22.52
C PRO A 58 -5.95 -17.51 -23.52
N ILE A 59 -5.29 -17.52 -24.68
CA ILE A 59 -5.55 -16.56 -25.78
C ILE A 59 -6.99 -16.61 -26.32
N ALA A 60 -7.67 -17.75 -26.16
CA ALA A 60 -9.06 -17.93 -26.57
C ALA A 60 -10.07 -17.57 -25.46
N ASP A 61 -9.62 -17.21 -24.26
CA ASP A 61 -10.51 -16.78 -23.17
C ASP A 61 -11.25 -15.49 -23.58
N PRO A 62 -12.57 -15.38 -23.35
CA PRO A 62 -13.34 -14.19 -23.67
C PRO A 62 -12.76 -12.89 -23.09
N ARG A 63 -12.08 -12.96 -21.93
CA ARG A 63 -11.43 -11.79 -21.32
C ARG A 63 -10.21 -11.33 -22.13
N THR A 64 -9.43 -12.26 -22.68
CA THR A 64 -8.30 -11.96 -23.57
C THR A 64 -8.77 -11.36 -24.89
N ILE A 65 -9.89 -11.88 -25.42
CA ILE A 65 -10.51 -11.34 -26.64
C ILE A 65 -11.02 -9.91 -26.37
N ALA A 66 -11.71 -9.71 -25.24
CA ALA A 66 -12.26 -8.41 -24.85
C ALA A 66 -11.18 -7.35 -24.60
N SER A 67 -10.02 -7.74 -24.04
CA SER A 67 -8.89 -6.83 -23.87
C SER A 67 -8.20 -6.46 -25.20
N GLY A 68 -8.51 -7.18 -26.28
CA GLY A 68 -7.90 -6.99 -27.60
C GLY A 68 -6.39 -7.22 -27.57
N CYS A 69 -5.93 -8.25 -26.84
CA CYS A 69 -4.52 -8.55 -26.71
C CYS A 69 -3.96 -9.07 -28.05
N GLU A 70 -3.06 -8.29 -28.64
CA GLU A 70 -2.43 -8.51 -29.94
C GLU A 70 -0.90 -8.52 -29.77
N ASP A 71 -0.17 -8.91 -30.82
CA ASP A 71 1.29 -8.75 -30.84
C ASP A 71 1.70 -7.28 -31.01
N SER A 72 3.01 -7.00 -31.00
CA SER A 72 3.55 -5.64 -31.15
C SER A 72 3.30 -5.01 -32.51
N ALA A 73 2.90 -5.80 -33.52
CA ALA A 73 2.53 -5.32 -34.85
C ALA A 73 1.00 -5.11 -34.98
N GLY A 74 0.23 -5.37 -33.91
CA GLY A 74 -1.23 -5.29 -33.92
C GLY A 74 -1.90 -6.45 -34.64
N ALA A 75 -1.24 -7.61 -34.72
CA ALA A 75 -1.79 -8.84 -35.28
C ALA A 75 -2.25 -9.81 -34.18
N SER A 76 -3.10 -10.76 -34.56
CA SER A 76 -3.60 -11.79 -33.64
C SER A 76 -2.47 -12.67 -33.11
N LEU A 77 -2.54 -13.01 -31.82
CA LEU A 77 -1.54 -13.85 -31.17
C LEU A 77 -1.54 -15.30 -31.68
N GLY A 78 -0.35 -15.87 -31.83
CA GLY A 78 -0.16 -17.29 -32.10
C GLY A 78 -0.18 -18.15 -30.83
N SER A 79 -0.22 -19.47 -30.99
CA SER A 79 -0.26 -20.45 -29.88
C SER A 79 1.01 -20.49 -29.02
N SER A 80 2.06 -19.76 -29.39
CA SER A 80 3.29 -19.62 -28.60
C SER A 80 3.36 -18.31 -27.83
N ALA A 81 2.32 -17.46 -27.89
CA ALA A 81 2.31 -16.20 -27.17
C ALA A 81 2.31 -16.43 -25.66
N GLN A 82 3.10 -15.62 -24.94
CA GLN A 82 3.20 -15.62 -23.48
C GLN A 82 2.95 -14.22 -22.88
N LYS A 83 2.79 -13.23 -23.75
CA LYS A 83 2.56 -11.82 -23.44
C LYS A 83 1.79 -11.14 -24.57
N CYS A 84 1.14 -10.04 -24.24
CA CYS A 84 0.60 -9.05 -25.16
C CYS A 84 1.71 -8.11 -25.65
N GLY A 85 1.58 -7.66 -26.89
CA GLY A 85 2.37 -6.56 -27.47
C GLY A 85 1.53 -5.32 -27.79
N PHE A 86 0.19 -5.43 -27.81
CA PHE A 86 -0.74 -4.33 -27.97
C PHE A 86 -2.11 -4.68 -27.34
N CYS A 87 -2.89 -3.67 -26.96
CA CYS A 87 -4.21 -3.85 -26.36
C CYS A 87 -5.24 -2.98 -27.09
N ARG A 88 -6.06 -3.61 -27.95
CA ARG A 88 -7.08 -2.91 -28.75
C ARG A 88 -8.37 -2.63 -27.97
N GLY A 89 -8.62 -3.36 -26.89
CA GLY A 89 -9.84 -3.23 -26.09
C GLY A 89 -10.00 -1.82 -25.52
N GLU A 90 -11.24 -1.33 -25.48
CA GLU A 90 -11.53 -0.05 -24.84
C GLU A 90 -11.18 -0.10 -23.35
N ASN A 91 -10.62 0.99 -22.82
CA ASN A 91 -10.17 1.10 -21.42
C ASN A 91 -9.04 0.13 -21.05
N TYR A 92 -8.44 -0.57 -22.02
CA TYR A 92 -7.22 -1.35 -21.80
C TYR A 92 -5.98 -0.59 -22.25
N PHE A 93 -4.88 -0.82 -21.53
CA PHE A 93 -3.55 -0.38 -21.93
C PHE A 93 -2.54 -1.50 -21.76
N LEU A 94 -1.48 -1.43 -22.56
CA LEU A 94 -0.34 -2.31 -22.45
C LEU A 94 0.57 -1.85 -21.31
N HIS A 95 0.92 -2.78 -20.42
CA HIS A 95 1.92 -2.55 -19.38
C HIS A 95 2.71 -3.84 -19.14
N GLU A 96 4.03 -3.77 -19.17
CA GLU A 96 4.95 -4.91 -18.95
C GLU A 96 4.58 -6.22 -19.69
N GLY A 97 3.93 -6.16 -20.86
CA GLY A 97 3.55 -7.35 -21.63
C GLY A 97 2.16 -7.93 -21.29
N GLY A 98 1.35 -7.25 -20.49
CA GLY A 98 -0.05 -7.60 -20.26
C GLY A 98 -1.02 -6.48 -20.67
N CYS A 99 -2.29 -6.84 -20.83
CA CYS A 99 -3.37 -5.85 -21.00
C CYS A 99 -4.10 -5.62 -19.68
N TYR A 100 -4.13 -4.37 -19.26
CA TYR A 100 -4.69 -3.94 -17.98
C TYR A 100 -5.84 -2.97 -18.18
N SER A 101 -6.94 -3.20 -17.47
CA SER A 101 -8.12 -2.34 -17.50
C SER A 101 -7.97 -1.15 -16.55
N ILE A 102 -8.24 0.07 -17.02
CA ILE A 102 -8.27 1.26 -16.15
C ILE A 102 -9.53 1.33 -15.26
N LEU A 103 -10.50 0.43 -15.47
CA LEU A 103 -11.76 0.44 -14.72
C LEU A 103 -11.68 -0.28 -13.37
N PHE A 104 -10.65 -1.12 -13.17
CA PHE A 104 -10.49 -1.91 -11.95
C PHE A 104 -9.03 -2.25 -11.68
N SER A 105 -8.74 -2.69 -10.45
CA SER A 105 -7.40 -3.09 -10.03
C SER A 105 -6.98 -4.38 -10.76
N PRO A 106 -5.71 -4.50 -11.19
CA PRO A 106 -4.59 -3.60 -10.90
C PRO A 106 -4.42 -2.41 -11.86
N GLY A 107 -5.08 -2.40 -13.01
CA GLY A 107 -4.79 -1.41 -14.05
C GLY A 107 -5.10 0.03 -13.63
N ASN A 108 -6.18 0.26 -12.90
CA ASN A 108 -6.53 1.59 -12.37
C ASN A 108 -5.52 2.16 -11.36
N SER A 109 -4.71 1.31 -10.74
CA SER A 109 -3.64 1.72 -9.82
C SER A 109 -2.38 2.17 -10.55
N ILE A 110 -2.26 1.90 -11.84
CA ILE A 110 -1.11 2.25 -12.69
C ILE A 110 -1.48 3.39 -13.63
N CYS A 111 -2.68 3.33 -14.20
CA CYS A 111 -3.15 4.23 -15.25
C CYS A 111 -4.55 4.76 -14.96
N SER A 112 -4.71 6.08 -15.03
CA SER A 112 -5.99 6.76 -14.84
C SER A 112 -6.71 7.03 -16.16
N ASN A 113 -6.00 7.05 -17.28
CA ASN A 113 -6.59 7.20 -18.62
C ASN A 113 -5.81 6.44 -19.68
N ALA A 114 -6.52 5.66 -20.50
CA ALA A 114 -5.95 4.89 -21.59
C ALA A 114 -6.60 5.25 -22.94
N VAL A 115 -5.77 5.42 -23.97
CA VAL A 115 -6.20 5.69 -25.35
C VAL A 115 -5.39 4.83 -26.30
N SER A 116 -6.07 4.17 -27.23
CA SER A 116 -5.45 3.33 -28.27
C SER A 116 -4.45 2.30 -27.72
N GLY A 117 -4.77 1.67 -26.59
CA GLY A 117 -3.92 0.63 -25.99
C GLY A 117 -2.73 1.16 -25.18
N TYR A 118 -2.62 2.47 -24.98
CA TYR A 118 -1.55 3.08 -24.20
C TYR A 118 -2.11 3.87 -23.03
N CYS A 119 -1.35 3.93 -21.95
CA CYS A 119 -1.65 4.84 -20.87
C CYS A 119 -1.27 6.26 -21.26
N THR A 120 -2.21 7.19 -21.19
CA THR A 120 -1.98 8.62 -21.49
C THR A 120 -1.91 9.48 -20.24
N ALA A 121 -2.45 8.99 -19.12
CA ALA A 121 -2.31 9.60 -17.81
C ALA A 121 -2.07 8.53 -16.75
N CYS A 122 -0.93 8.62 -16.06
CA CYS A 122 -0.61 7.71 -14.96
C CYS A 122 -1.48 7.99 -13.73
N ALA A 123 -1.68 6.96 -12.91
CA ALA A 123 -2.26 7.14 -11.59
C ALA A 123 -1.24 7.76 -10.61
N ASP A 124 -1.71 8.28 -9.48
CA ASP A 124 -0.81 8.71 -8.39
C ASP A 124 0.09 7.55 -7.96
N GLY A 125 1.32 7.87 -7.55
CA GLY A 125 2.39 6.89 -7.33
C GLY A 125 3.11 6.43 -8.60
N PHE A 126 2.70 6.91 -9.78
CA PHE A 126 3.38 6.65 -11.05
C PHE A 126 3.65 7.95 -11.82
N PHE A 127 4.72 7.97 -12.62
CA PHE A 127 5.04 9.07 -13.52
C PHE A 127 5.10 8.59 -14.98
N SER A 128 4.82 9.52 -15.89
CA SER A 128 4.94 9.28 -17.33
C SER A 128 6.41 9.20 -17.73
N ASN A 129 6.86 8.01 -18.11
CA ASN A 129 8.14 7.77 -18.73
C ASN A 129 7.93 7.48 -20.21
N THR A 130 8.36 8.40 -21.08
CA THR A 130 8.23 8.20 -22.53
C THR A 130 9.48 7.54 -23.06
N VAL A 131 9.38 6.25 -23.38
CA VAL A 131 10.46 5.47 -23.99
C VAL A 131 10.04 5.13 -25.42
N SER A 132 10.88 5.48 -26.40
CA SER A 132 10.62 5.20 -27.82
C SER A 132 9.25 5.69 -28.31
N SER A 133 8.82 6.88 -27.86
CA SER A 133 7.54 7.52 -28.21
C SER A 133 6.28 6.85 -27.63
N VAL A 134 6.42 5.90 -26.71
CA VAL A 134 5.32 5.29 -25.98
C VAL A 134 5.38 5.73 -24.51
N THR A 135 4.28 6.29 -24.00
CA THR A 135 4.15 6.59 -22.58
C THR A 135 3.95 5.29 -21.81
N GLN A 136 4.88 5.02 -20.90
CA GLN A 136 4.75 3.98 -19.89
C GLN A 136 4.71 4.62 -18.51
N CYS A 137 3.83 4.13 -17.65
CA CYS A 137 3.77 4.57 -16.27
C CYS A 137 4.77 3.76 -15.46
N GLN A 138 5.76 4.46 -14.90
CA GLN A 138 6.76 3.87 -14.02
C GLN A 138 6.49 4.33 -12.58
N ALA A 139 6.69 3.44 -11.61
CA ALA A 139 6.48 3.74 -10.21
C ALA A 139 7.40 4.88 -9.73
N CYS A 140 6.86 5.72 -8.86
CA CYS A 140 7.63 6.66 -8.06
C CYS A 140 8.51 5.93 -7.04
N ASP A 141 9.45 6.66 -6.44
CA ASP A 141 10.06 6.22 -5.19
C ASP A 141 8.98 6.04 -4.11
N THR A 142 9.15 5.04 -3.24
CA THR A 142 8.15 4.66 -2.24
C THR A 142 7.86 5.75 -1.22
N THR A 143 8.73 6.75 -1.10
CA THR A 143 8.53 7.92 -0.23
C THR A 143 7.62 9.00 -0.84
N CYS A 144 7.44 9.00 -2.17
CA CYS A 144 6.60 9.98 -2.87
C CYS A 144 5.14 9.51 -2.93
N ALA A 145 4.19 10.46 -2.87
CA ALA A 145 2.81 10.22 -3.30
C ALA A 145 2.62 10.51 -4.80
N THR A 146 3.29 11.55 -5.32
CA THR A 146 3.41 11.82 -6.75
C THR A 146 4.83 12.25 -7.08
N CYS A 147 5.29 12.02 -8.32
CA CYS A 147 6.66 12.29 -8.72
C CYS A 147 6.74 12.70 -10.19
N SER A 148 7.87 13.32 -10.57
CA SER A 148 8.26 13.57 -11.95
C SER A 148 9.30 12.57 -12.47
N GLY A 149 9.69 11.59 -11.65
CA GLY A 149 10.74 10.62 -11.93
C GLY A 149 10.82 9.56 -10.85
N GLY A 150 11.53 8.46 -11.13
CA GLY A 150 11.56 7.27 -10.26
C GLY A 150 12.53 7.34 -9.07
N THR A 151 13.09 8.50 -8.75
CA THR A 151 14.05 8.67 -7.66
C THR A 151 13.45 9.46 -6.50
N ALA A 152 13.99 9.27 -5.29
CA ALA A 152 13.57 10.01 -4.10
C ALA A 152 13.67 11.54 -4.24
N GLN A 153 14.52 12.06 -5.14
CA GLN A 153 14.71 13.49 -5.42
C GLN A 153 13.78 14.04 -6.51
N SER A 154 12.86 13.20 -7.01
CA SER A 154 11.90 13.57 -8.04
C SER A 154 10.47 13.64 -7.50
N CYS A 155 10.29 13.71 -6.17
CA CYS A 155 8.96 13.81 -5.58
C CYS A 155 8.35 15.19 -5.84
N LEU A 156 7.05 15.18 -6.19
CA LEU A 156 6.21 16.38 -6.31
C LEU A 156 5.26 16.52 -5.11
N SER A 157 4.92 15.40 -4.48
CA SER A 157 4.19 15.34 -3.21
C SER A 157 4.61 14.09 -2.43
N CYS A 158 4.32 14.09 -1.13
CA CYS A 158 4.77 13.05 -0.21
C CYS A 158 3.60 12.26 0.36
N GLN A 159 3.90 11.03 0.77
CA GLN A 159 3.01 10.23 1.60
C GLN A 159 2.67 10.97 2.90
N THR A 160 1.56 10.60 3.56
CA THR A 160 1.01 11.35 4.70
C THR A 160 1.92 11.42 5.93
N ASP A 161 2.87 10.51 6.05
CA ASP A 161 3.90 10.42 7.09
C ASP A 161 5.15 11.26 6.77
N ARG A 162 5.14 12.00 5.66
CA ARG A 162 6.27 12.75 5.12
C ARG A 162 5.87 14.14 4.63
N PHE A 163 6.86 15.00 4.46
CA PHE A 163 6.71 16.34 3.88
C PHE A 163 7.82 16.64 2.88
N LEU A 164 7.55 17.60 1.99
CA LEU A 164 8.40 17.86 0.83
C LEU A 164 9.45 18.93 1.17
N VAL A 165 10.71 18.59 0.93
CA VAL A 165 11.86 19.49 1.03
C VAL A 165 12.73 19.31 -0.21
N ASN A 166 12.84 20.34 -1.06
CA ASN A 166 13.67 20.31 -2.27
C ASN A 166 13.45 19.07 -3.17
N ASN A 167 12.18 18.72 -3.44
CA ASN A 167 11.76 17.54 -4.22
C ASN A 167 12.07 16.18 -3.58
N GLU A 168 12.42 16.15 -2.30
CA GLU A 168 12.64 14.93 -1.53
C GLU A 168 11.66 14.86 -0.34
N CYS A 169 11.14 13.66 -0.06
CA CYS A 169 10.18 13.44 1.02
C CYS A 169 10.88 13.03 2.32
N LYS A 170 10.83 13.91 3.33
CA LYS A 170 11.38 13.69 4.66
C LYS A 170 10.28 13.31 5.64
N GLU A 171 10.59 12.47 6.62
CA GLU A 171 9.62 12.04 7.62
C GLU A 171 9.11 13.22 8.44
N CYS A 172 7.82 13.23 8.78
CA CYS A 172 7.22 14.31 9.58
C CYS A 172 7.97 14.59 10.90
N SER A 173 8.62 13.57 11.48
CA SER A 173 9.40 13.70 12.72
C SER A 173 10.89 14.01 12.53
N ASP A 174 11.37 14.19 11.30
CA ASP A 174 12.78 14.48 11.03
C ASP A 174 13.15 15.92 11.41
N GLN A 175 13.67 16.11 12.62
CA GLN A 175 14.09 17.42 13.11
C GLN A 175 15.27 18.02 12.34
N ALA A 176 16.14 17.20 11.72
CA ALA A 176 17.25 17.70 10.92
C ALA A 176 16.74 18.44 9.67
N SER A 177 15.59 18.02 9.17
CA SER A 177 14.89 18.64 8.03
C SER A 177 13.78 19.61 8.44
N THR A 178 13.77 20.10 9.69
CA THR A 178 12.73 21.00 10.26
C THR A 178 11.35 20.37 10.50
N GLY A 179 11.30 19.04 10.59
CA GLY A 179 10.11 18.28 10.98
C GLY A 179 9.65 18.57 12.42
N ILE A 180 8.45 18.07 12.73
CA ILE A 180 7.80 18.23 14.03
C ILE A 180 8.05 16.96 14.85
N GLU A 181 8.76 17.11 15.96
CA GLU A 181 9.07 16.00 16.86
C GLU A 181 7.83 15.20 17.25
N HIS A 182 7.95 13.88 17.28
CA HIS A 182 6.86 12.94 17.60
C HIS A 182 5.63 13.02 16.69
N CYS A 183 5.73 13.68 15.53
CA CYS A 183 4.67 13.68 14.54
C CYS A 183 4.68 12.39 13.71
N ALA A 184 3.52 11.74 13.57
CA ALA A 184 3.33 10.54 12.75
C ALA A 184 2.83 10.89 11.35
N GLN A 185 1.93 11.87 11.24
CA GLN A 185 1.43 12.39 9.97
C GLN A 185 1.35 13.91 10.01
N CYS A 186 1.67 14.54 8.89
CA CYS A 186 1.73 15.99 8.79
C CYS A 186 1.14 16.49 7.47
N ALA A 187 0.75 17.76 7.47
CA ALA A 187 0.31 18.47 6.29
C ALA A 187 1.21 19.69 6.09
N GLN A 188 1.64 19.90 4.84
CA GLN A 188 2.44 21.05 4.45
C GLN A 188 1.61 21.95 3.52
N LYS A 189 1.35 23.19 3.94
CA LYS A 189 0.60 24.16 3.15
C LYS A 189 1.35 25.47 3.10
N SER A 190 1.64 25.96 1.89
CA SER A 190 2.36 27.23 1.68
C SER A 190 3.67 27.30 2.48
N GLY A 191 4.41 26.19 2.54
CA GLY A 191 5.69 26.07 3.28
C GLY A 191 5.56 25.91 4.79
N THR A 192 4.37 26.01 5.36
CA THR A 192 4.14 25.76 6.79
C THR A 192 3.80 24.29 7.01
N LEU A 193 4.57 23.63 7.88
CA LEU A 193 4.34 22.26 8.30
C LEU A 193 3.49 22.23 9.58
N THR A 194 2.44 21.42 9.59
CA THR A 194 1.60 21.19 10.76
C THR A 194 1.40 19.70 10.96
N CYS A 195 1.52 19.24 12.20
CA CYS A 195 1.20 17.86 12.53
C CYS A 195 -0.32 17.65 12.51
N THR A 196 -0.76 16.51 11.97
CA THR A 196 -2.17 16.10 11.93
C THR A 196 -2.43 14.88 12.80
N VAL A 197 -1.43 14.00 12.94
CA VAL A 197 -1.47 12.82 13.83
C VAL A 197 -0.14 12.71 14.55
N CYS A 198 -0.18 12.64 15.88
CA CYS A 198 0.99 12.39 16.71
C CYS A 198 1.26 10.90 16.87
N LYS A 199 2.52 10.53 17.12
CA LYS A 199 2.89 9.17 17.52
C LYS A 199 2.24 8.81 18.86
N GLU A 200 2.15 7.51 19.17
CA GLU A 200 1.65 7.03 20.46
C GLU A 200 2.35 7.73 21.63
N GLN A 201 1.61 7.92 22.73
CA GLN A 201 2.01 8.67 23.93
C GLN A 201 2.09 10.19 23.74
N TYR A 202 1.63 10.71 22.61
CA TYR A 202 1.53 12.15 22.35
C TYR A 202 0.13 12.51 21.84
N PHE A 203 -0.30 13.73 22.16
CA PHE A 203 -1.55 14.31 21.67
C PHE A 203 -1.28 15.56 20.84
N LEU A 204 -2.20 15.84 19.91
CA LEU A 204 -2.13 17.00 19.05
C LEU A 204 -2.50 18.27 19.82
N SER A 205 -1.62 19.25 19.83
CA SER A 205 -1.82 20.57 20.44
C SER A 205 -1.24 21.66 19.54
N ALA A 206 -2.10 22.52 19.00
CA ALA A 206 -1.73 23.64 18.12
C ALA A 206 -0.82 23.24 16.94
N GLY A 207 -1.10 22.11 16.29
CA GLY A 207 -0.31 21.61 15.15
C GLY A 207 1.04 21.00 15.52
N LYS A 208 1.30 20.79 16.81
CA LYS A 208 2.49 20.10 17.37
C LYS A 208 2.07 18.95 18.27
N CYS A 209 3.03 18.13 18.68
CA CYS A 209 2.79 17.01 19.57
C CYS A 209 3.30 17.33 20.98
N ALA A 210 2.44 17.12 21.97
CA ALA A 210 2.77 17.22 23.38
C ALA A 210 2.60 15.85 24.05
N SER A 211 3.44 15.55 25.03
CA SER A 211 3.43 14.25 25.71
C SER A 211 2.17 14.05 26.54
N CYS A 212 1.61 12.84 26.49
CA CYS A 212 0.63 12.39 27.45
C CYS A 212 1.23 12.30 28.87
N ALA A 213 0.35 12.14 29.86
CA ALA A 213 0.78 11.81 31.21
C ALA A 213 1.50 10.45 31.26
N SER A 214 2.29 10.22 32.31
CA SER A 214 3.03 8.97 32.50
C SER A 214 2.14 7.73 32.37
N ASN A 215 2.67 6.71 31.69
CA ASN A 215 2.00 5.42 31.45
C ASN A 215 0.70 5.50 30.63
N CYS A 216 0.46 6.63 29.95
CA CYS A 216 -0.66 6.80 29.05
C CYS A 216 -0.23 6.61 27.58
N ALA A 217 -0.90 5.71 26.87
CA ALA A 217 -0.68 5.45 25.45
C ALA A 217 -1.43 6.44 24.54
N THR A 218 -2.68 6.79 24.88
CA THR A 218 -3.48 7.77 24.14
C THR A 218 -4.19 8.72 25.09
N CYS A 219 -4.14 10.02 24.80
CA CYS A 219 -4.73 11.06 25.64
C CYS A 219 -5.28 12.22 24.81
N THR A 220 -6.14 13.05 25.41
CA THR A 220 -6.60 14.31 24.81
C THR A 220 -5.90 15.55 25.35
N SER A 221 -5.17 15.41 26.47
CA SER A 221 -4.33 16.45 27.03
C SER A 221 -3.19 15.84 27.86
N ALA A 222 -2.29 16.69 28.38
CA ALA A 222 -1.18 16.27 29.25
C ALA A 222 -1.64 15.83 30.65
N LYS A 223 -2.93 15.96 30.97
CA LYS A 223 -3.47 15.61 32.28
C LYS A 223 -3.63 14.09 32.42
N PRO A 224 -3.25 13.48 33.56
CA PRO A 224 -3.45 12.06 33.81
C PRO A 224 -4.91 11.62 33.64
N GLU A 225 -5.85 12.46 34.05
CA GLU A 225 -7.28 12.15 33.96
C GLU A 225 -7.80 12.07 32.52
N ASP A 226 -7.12 12.71 31.57
CA ASP A 226 -7.49 12.76 30.15
C ASP A 226 -6.88 11.60 29.35
N CYS A 227 -6.32 10.60 30.05
CA CYS A 227 -5.84 9.37 29.44
C CYS A 227 -7.00 8.45 29.06
N THR A 228 -7.02 7.99 27.81
CA THR A 228 -8.07 7.10 27.29
C THR A 228 -7.61 5.65 27.16
N VAL A 229 -6.31 5.43 26.91
CA VAL A 229 -5.70 4.10 26.86
C VAL A 229 -4.37 4.14 27.60
N CYS A 230 -4.18 3.26 28.57
CA CYS A 230 -2.91 3.10 29.26
C CYS A 230 -1.94 2.27 28.43
N VAL A 231 -0.64 2.46 28.64
CA VAL A 231 0.37 1.58 28.05
C VAL A 231 0.20 0.15 28.60
N SER A 232 0.71 -0.84 27.87
CA SER A 232 0.62 -2.25 28.27
C SER A 232 1.12 -2.44 29.72
N LYS A 233 0.40 -3.27 30.51
CA LYS A 233 0.62 -3.53 31.95
C LYS A 233 0.22 -2.39 32.90
N TYR A 234 -0.55 -1.44 32.41
CA TYR A 234 -1.19 -0.40 33.23
C TYR A 234 -2.70 -0.40 33.00
N SER A 235 -3.45 0.05 34.00
CA SER A 235 -4.89 0.26 33.89
C SER A 235 -5.28 1.60 34.49
N TYR A 236 -6.32 2.20 33.92
CA TYR A 236 -6.82 3.48 34.38
C TYR A 236 -7.54 3.30 35.71
N ASP A 237 -7.00 3.92 36.74
CA ASP A 237 -7.59 3.92 38.08
C ASP A 237 -8.44 5.17 38.28
N LEU A 238 -9.74 4.97 38.57
CA LEU A 238 -10.71 6.06 38.72
C LEU A 238 -10.50 6.89 40.00
N ALA A 239 -9.83 6.35 41.02
CA ALA A 239 -9.63 7.06 42.29
C ALA A 239 -8.48 8.07 42.19
N THR A 240 -7.36 7.62 41.63
CA THR A 240 -6.15 8.40 41.35
C THR A 240 -6.23 9.18 40.03
N LYS A 241 -7.20 8.83 39.16
CA LYS A 241 -7.38 9.38 37.81
C LYS A 241 -6.13 9.27 36.95
N ALA A 242 -5.44 8.14 37.04
CA ALA A 242 -4.16 7.91 36.36
C ALA A 242 -3.99 6.44 35.95
N CYS A 243 -3.06 6.21 35.03
CA CYS A 243 -2.63 4.87 34.66
C CYS A 243 -1.68 4.31 35.72
N VAL A 244 -2.15 3.31 36.47
CA VAL A 244 -1.38 2.63 37.50
C VAL A 244 -1.01 1.23 37.03
N GLN A 245 0.14 0.74 37.47
CA GLN A 245 0.63 -0.58 37.07
C GLN A 245 -0.35 -1.66 37.52
N THR A 246 -0.71 -2.55 36.60
CA THR A 246 -1.40 -3.79 36.92
C THR A 246 -0.37 -4.88 37.14
N CYS A 247 -0.37 -5.44 38.33
CA CYS A 247 0.38 -6.65 38.61
C CYS A 247 -0.32 -7.80 37.86
N GLU A 248 0.38 -8.55 37.00
CA GLU A 248 -0.17 -9.77 36.39
C GLU A 248 -0.51 -10.73 37.53
N GLU A 249 -1.80 -11.04 37.71
CA GLU A 249 -2.23 -12.14 38.56
C GLU A 249 -1.66 -13.43 37.97
N HIS A 250 -0.49 -13.86 38.46
CA HIS A 250 -0.24 -15.29 38.54
C HIS A 250 -1.26 -15.83 39.55
N ALA A 251 -2.33 -16.40 38.97
CA ALA A 251 -3.50 -16.92 39.63
C ALA A 251 -3.18 -17.84 40.82
N SER A 252 -3.75 -17.53 41.98
CA SER A 252 -4.62 -18.46 42.71
C SER A 252 -5.27 -17.76 43.91
N ASP A 253 -6.60 -17.70 43.84
CA ASP A 253 -7.57 -17.54 44.94
C ASP A 253 -7.51 -16.26 45.79
N GLN A 254 -8.38 -15.29 45.47
CA GLN A 254 -9.63 -15.04 46.20
C GLN A 254 -10.35 -13.82 45.59
N LEU A 255 -11.68 -13.92 45.49
CA LEU A 255 -12.59 -12.90 44.97
C LEU A 255 -12.41 -11.53 45.66
N ASN A 256 -12.60 -10.47 44.85
CA ASN A 256 -12.81 -9.07 45.23
C ASN A 256 -11.59 -8.29 45.79
N ALA A 257 -10.83 -7.64 44.89
CA ALA A 257 -10.61 -6.19 44.92
C ALA A 257 -9.72 -5.76 43.74
N ARG A 258 -10.04 -4.61 43.13
CA ARG A 258 -9.05 -3.81 42.38
C ARG A 258 -7.85 -3.55 43.30
N GLN A 259 -6.75 -4.28 43.15
CA GLN A 259 -5.53 -4.01 43.91
C GLN A 259 -4.58 -3.17 43.07
N THR A 260 -4.44 -1.91 43.46
CA THR A 260 -3.34 -1.03 43.04
C THR A 260 -2.03 -1.56 43.65
N CYS A 261 -0.98 -1.75 42.84
CA CYS A 261 0.32 -2.19 43.36
C CYS A 261 0.85 -1.14 44.36
N ALA A 262 1.07 -1.54 45.62
CA ALA A 262 1.51 -0.64 46.68
C ALA A 262 2.94 -0.13 46.40
N PRO A 263 3.22 1.20 46.53
CA PRO A 263 4.57 1.70 46.42
C PRO A 263 5.42 1.16 47.57
N ARG A 264 6.66 0.79 47.25
CA ARG A 264 7.65 0.27 48.18
C ARG A 264 8.20 1.33 49.11
#